data_AF-X1I9T8-F1
#
_entry.id   AF-X1I9T8-F1
#
_cell.length_a   1.000
_cell.length_b   1.000
_cell.length_c   1.000
_cell.angle_alpha   90.00
_cell.angle_beta   90.00
_cell.angle_gamma   90.00
#
_symmetry.space_group_name_H-M   'P 1'
#
loop_
_entity.id
_entity.type
_entity.pdbx_description
1 polymer ?
#
loop_
_entity_poly.entity_id
_entity_poly.type
_entity_poly.pdbx_seq_one_letter_code
_entity_poly.pdbx_strand_id
1 'polypeptide(L)' 'MIEDKKEAKILARNIIADLTSEIGKKEVNEAKKMGMATSIYASQIANAKEKFLAQISPELTDAPDIFEVEISKQFM' A
#
# COMPACT_ATOMS: atom_id res chain seq x y z
N MET A 1 12.43 4.35 13.88
CA MET A 1 11.15 3.76 13.44
C MET A 1 10.10 4.86 13.53
N ILE A 2 9.07 4.82 12.67
CA ILE A 2 8.02 5.84 12.65
C ILE A 2 6.96 5.53 13.69
N GLU A 3 6.62 6.51 14.53
CA GLU A 3 5.62 6.38 15.60
C GLU A 3 4.37 7.25 15.34
N ASP A 4 4.48 8.25 14.46
CA ASP A 4 3.39 9.18 14.17
C ASP A 4 2.48 8.68 13.04
N LYS A 5 1.16 8.82 13.23
CA LYS A 5 0.15 8.39 12.24
C LYS A 5 0.22 9.16 10.93
N LYS A 6 0.60 10.44 10.93
CA LYS A 6 0.73 11.23 9.70
C LYS A 6 1.95 10.80 8.92
N GLU A 7 3.08 10.58 9.58
CA GLU A 7 4.29 10.04 8.95
C GLU A 7 4.04 8.65 8.37
N ALA A 8 3.35 7.77 9.09
CA ALA A 8 2.95 6.45 8.59
C ALA A 8 2.07 6.56 7.32
N LYS A 9 1.12 7.51 7.29
CA LYS A 9 0.31 7.76 6.08
C LYS A 9 1.14 8.23 4.89
N ILE A 10 2.12 9.10 5.12
CA ILE A 10 3.02 9.58 4.07
C ILE A 10 3.86 8.42 3.53
N LEU A 11 4.41 7.58 4.42
CA LEU A 11 5.19 6.42 4.03
C LEU A 11 4.34 5.42 3.21
N ALA A 12 3.14 5.09 3.68
CA ALA A 12 2.23 4.18 2.97
C ALA A 12 1.96 4.69 1.54
N ARG A 13 1.66 5.99 1.39
CA ARG A 13 1.44 6.60 0.06
C ARG A 13 2.64 6.50 -0.85
N ASN A 14 3.84 6.75 -0.33
CA ASN A 14 5.06 6.68 -1.13
C ASN A 14 5.31 5.25 -1.62
N ILE A 15 5.22 4.26 -0.72
CA ILE A 15 5.39 2.85 -1.07
C ILE A 15 4.34 2.40 -2.11
N ILE A 16 3.09 2.83 -1.96
CA ILE A 16 2.00 2.47 -2.89
C ILE A 16 2.18 3.17 -4.24
N ALA A 17 2.69 4.40 -4.26
CA ALA A 17 3.01 5.11 -5.50
C ALA A 17 4.16 4.40 -6.24
N ASP A 18 5.20 3.99 -5.53
CA ASP A 18 6.31 3.22 -6.08
C ASP A 18 5.80 1.88 -6.64
N LEU A 19 4.99 1.14 -5.87
CA LEU A 19 4.34 -0.09 -6.31
C LEU A 19 3.50 0.12 -7.59
N THR A 20 2.72 1.20 -7.65
CA THR A 20 1.92 1.54 -8.85
C THR A 20 2.80 1.86 -10.04
N SER A 21 3.96 2.49 -9.82
CA SER A 21 4.95 2.79 -10.85
C SER A 21 5.65 1.53 -11.35
N GLU A 22 6.03 0.62 -10.44
CA GLU A 22 6.64 -0.69 -10.75
C GLU A 22 5.69 -1.58 -11.56
N ILE A 23 4.41 -1.64 -11.17
CA ILE A 23 3.41 -2.41 -11.91
C ILE A 23 3.07 -1.74 -13.24
N GLY A 24 2.98 -0.41 -13.26
CA GLY A 24 2.49 0.35 -14.40
C GLY A 24 1.08 0.89 -14.15
N LYS A 25 0.93 2.22 -14.23
CA LYS A 25 -0.36 2.90 -13.97
C LYS A 25 -1.50 2.43 -14.87
N LYS A 26 -1.21 2.03 -16.12
CA LYS A 26 -2.22 1.52 -17.05
C LYS A 26 -2.73 0.15 -16.61
N GLU A 27 -1.83 -0.76 -16.27
CA GLU A 27 -2.15 -2.12 -15.82
C GLU A 27 -2.95 -2.10 -14.52
N VAL A 28 -2.55 -1.28 -13.54
CA VAL A 28 -3.31 -1.09 -12.30
C VAL A 28 -4.73 -0.58 -12.60
N ASN A 29 -4.88 0.40 -13.50
CA ASN A 29 -6.19 0.95 -13.86
C ASN A 29 -7.07 -0.08 -14.60
N GLU A 30 -6.50 -0.91 -15.46
CA GLU A 30 -7.23 -1.98 -16.15
C GLU A 30 -7.72 -3.03 -15.16
N ALA A 31 -6.83 -3.53 -14.30
CA ALA A 31 -7.18 -4.48 -13.26
C ALA A 31 -8.22 -3.92 -12.27
N LYS A 32 -8.16 -2.61 -11.98
CA LYS A 32 -9.12 -1.90 -11.12
C LYS A 32 -10.51 -1.87 -11.75
N LYS A 33 -10.62 -1.58 -13.06
CA LYS A 33 -11.90 -1.61 -13.79
C LYS A 33 -12.55 -3.00 -13.77
N MET A 34 -11.74 -4.05 -13.68
CA MET A 34 -12.20 -5.42 -13.57
C MET A 34 -12.55 -5.84 -12.13
N GLY A 35 -12.32 -4.97 -11.14
CA GLY A 35 -12.52 -5.30 -9.71
C GLY A 35 -11.51 -6.33 -9.18
N MET A 36 -10.36 -6.49 -9.85
CA MET A 36 -9.41 -7.57 -9.58
C MET A 36 -7.99 -7.09 -9.26
N ALA A 37 -7.72 -5.78 -9.19
CA ALA A 37 -6.36 -5.28 -9.01
C ALA A 37 -5.68 -5.80 -7.73
N THR A 38 -6.40 -5.85 -6.60
CA THR A 38 -5.86 -6.39 -5.35
C THR A 38 -5.57 -7.87 -5.42
N SER A 39 -6.37 -8.65 -6.15
CA SER A 39 -6.16 -10.09 -6.35
C SER A 39 -5.01 -10.38 -7.31
N ILE A 40 -4.93 -9.63 -8.42
CA ILE A 40 -3.88 -9.80 -9.44
C ILE A 40 -2.51 -9.43 -8.86
N TYR A 41 -2.44 -8.40 -8.04
CA TYR A 41 -1.19 -7.89 -7.46
C TYR A 41 -1.03 -8.24 -5.98
N ALA A 42 -1.72 -9.27 -5.49
CA ALA A 42 -1.76 -9.64 -4.07
C ALA A 42 -0.36 -9.85 -3.48
N SER A 43 0.53 -10.53 -4.21
CA SER A 43 1.90 -10.78 -3.77
C SER A 43 2.72 -9.48 -3.65
N GLN A 44 2.61 -8.57 -4.63
CA GLN A 44 3.33 -7.30 -4.60
C GLN A 44 2.80 -6.37 -3.50
N ILE A 45 1.48 -6.36 -3.28
CA ILE A 45 0.83 -5.62 -2.19
C ILE A 45 1.28 -6.15 -0.83
N ALA A 46 1.36 -7.48 -0.66
CA ALA A 46 1.86 -8.10 0.57
C ALA A 46 3.31 -7.71 0.85
N ASN A 47 4.18 -7.79 -0.15
CA ASN A 47 5.58 -7.35 -0.03
C ASN A 47 5.69 -5.85 0.33
N ALA A 48 4.85 -5.01 -0.27
CA ALA A 48 4.79 -3.59 0.05
C ALA A 48 4.31 -3.33 1.48
N LYS A 49 3.33 -4.11 1.96
CA LYS A 49 2.85 -4.06 3.35
C LYS A 49 3.95 -4.44 4.34
N GLU A 50 4.74 -5.48 4.04
CA GLU A 50 5.88 -5.86 4.88
C GLU A 50 6.96 -4.77 4.93
N LYS A 51 7.33 -4.20 3.78
CA LYS A 51 8.27 -3.06 3.71
C LYS A 51 7.79 -1.85 4.50
N PHE A 52 6.49 -1.60 4.47
CA PHE A 52 5.87 -0.55 5.26
C PHE A 52 5.98 -0.85 6.76
N LEU A 53 5.51 -2.01 7.22
CA LEU A 53 5.51 -2.39 8.64
C LEU A 53 6.92 -2.48 9.23
N ALA A 54 7.93 -2.86 8.45
CA ALA A 54 9.32 -2.89 8.88
C ALA A 54 9.90 -1.52 9.28
N GLN A 55 9.29 -0.42 8.80
CA GLN A 55 9.72 0.95 9.09
C GLN A 55 8.87 1.62 10.19
N ILE A 56 7.73 1.02 10.54
CA ILE A 56 6.81 1.50 11.56
C ILE A 56 7.18 0.91 12.92
N SER A 57 6.99 1.70 13.98
CA SER A 57 7.09 1.22 15.35
C SER A 57 5.98 0.19 15.62
N PRO A 58 6.28 -0.96 16.25
CA PRO A 58 5.27 -1.94 16.62
C PRO A 58 4.23 -1.41 17.61
N GLU A 59 4.50 -0.29 18.29
CA GLU A 59 3.55 0.38 19.19
C GLU A 59 2.45 1.13 18.44
N LEU A 60 2.65 1.43 17.14
CA LEU A 60 1.64 2.05 16.29
C LEU A 60 0.71 0.97 15.71
N THR A 61 -0.23 0.49 16.54
CA THR A 61 -1.13 -0.63 16.23
C THR A 61 -1.99 -0.43 14.99
N ASP A 62 -2.32 0.82 14.65
CA ASP A 62 -3.18 1.17 13.50
C ASP A 62 -2.43 1.16 12.16
N ALA A 63 -1.12 0.86 12.16
CA ALA A 63 -0.30 0.90 10.96
C ALA A 63 -0.81 -0.03 9.84
N PRO A 64 -1.18 -1.30 10.09
CA PRO A 64 -1.72 -2.17 9.05
C PRO A 64 -2.97 -1.56 8.38
N ASP A 65 -3.88 -0.98 9.16
CA ASP A 65 -5.11 -0.36 8.65
C ASP A 65 -4.81 0.88 7.81
N ILE A 66 -3.82 1.69 8.22
CA ILE A 66 -3.36 2.85 7.43
C ILE A 66 -2.94 2.40 6.03
N PHE A 67 -2.17 1.32 5.93
CA PHE A 67 -1.73 0.79 4.65
C PHE A 67 -2.89 0.28 3.79
N GLU A 68 -3.82 -0.47 4.39
CA GLU A 68 -4.97 -1.05 3.69
C GLU A 68 -5.92 0.02 3.14
N VAL A 69 -6.14 1.11 3.90
CA VAL A 69 -6.95 2.25 3.44
C VAL A 69 -6.31 2.92 2.23
N GLU A 70 -5.00 3.11 2.22
CA GLU A 70 -4.31 3.75 1.09
C GLU A 70 -4.24 2.81 -0.14
N ILE A 71 -4.06 1.50 0.05
CA ILE A 71 -4.16 0.51 -1.04
C ILE A 71 -5.54 0.52 -1.67
N SER A 72 -6.60 0.53 -0.85
CA SER A 72 -7.98 0.51 -1.33
C SER A 72 -8.27 1.72 -2.22
N LYS A 73 -7.79 2.92 -1.85
CA LYS A 73 -7.97 4.13 -2.70
C LYS A 73 -7.34 3.98 -4.08
N GLN A 74 -6.22 3.27 -4.16
CA GLN A 74 -5.43 3.17 -5.38
C GLN A 74 -5.87 1.99 -6.25
N PHE A 75 -6.21 0.84 -5.65
CA PHE A 75 -6.46 -0.43 -6.34
C PHE A 75 -7.95 -0.85 -6.41
N MET A 76 -8.85 -0.23 -5.63
CA MET A 76 -10.31 -0.46 -5.68
C MET A 76 -11.06 0.79 -6.13
#